data_AF-A0A528CVB6-F1
#
_entry.id   AF-A0A528CVB6-F1
#
_cell.length_a   1.000
_cell.length_b   1.000
_cell.length_c   1.000
_cell.angle_alpha   90.00
_cell.angle_beta   90.00
_cell.angle_gamma   90.00
#
_symmetry.space_group_name_H-M   'P 1'
#
loop_
_entity.id
_entity.type
_entity.pdbx_description
1 polymer ?
#
loop_
_entity_poly.entity_id
_entity_poly.type
_entity_poly.pdbx_seq_one_letter_code
_entity_poly.pdbx_strand_id
1 'polypeptide(L)'
;IETALEVHGLAMTALSALATASLKQDEQAIFSAGRELALPVIVVEDDALRAASSRAISRSSLSQEHAGTPSVSEASALAAAGKGAKLLGPRIVLGPVTCAIAISGDAA
;
A
#
# COMPACT_ATOMS: atom_id res chain seq x y z
N ILE A 1 -1.29 7.62 7.75
CA ILE A 1 -2.18 7.66 6.56
C ILE A 1 -2.37 9.09 6.11
N GLU A 2 -2.89 9.97 6.98
CA GLU A 2 -3.01 11.42 6.76
C GLU A 2 -1.75 12.04 6.15
N THR A 3 -0.58 11.85 6.78
CA THR A 3 0.70 12.37 6.25
C THR A 3 1.01 11.91 4.82
N ALA A 4 0.66 10.67 4.45
CA ALA A 4 0.89 10.19 3.09
C ALA A 4 -0.05 10.84 2.07
N LEU A 5 -1.27 11.19 2.47
CA LEU A 5 -2.21 11.93 1.63
C LEU A 5 -1.81 13.40 1.51
N GLU A 6 -1.41 14.03 2.61
CA GLU A 6 -0.97 15.42 2.66
C GLU A 6 0.21 15.70 1.73
N VAL A 7 1.22 14.80 1.69
CA VAL A 7 2.36 14.93 0.77
C VAL A 7 1.92 14.94 -0.70
N HIS A 8 0.79 14.33 -1.02
CA HIS A 8 0.24 14.28 -2.37
C HIS A 8 -0.94 15.26 -2.58
N GLY A 9 -1.23 16.13 -1.61
CA GLY A 9 -2.32 17.10 -1.70
C GLY A 9 -3.72 16.46 -1.77
N LEU A 10 -3.88 15.26 -1.20
CA LEU A 10 -5.13 14.51 -1.22
C LEU A 10 -5.90 14.66 0.10
N ALA A 11 -7.22 14.69 0.02
CA ALA A 11 -8.09 14.60 1.18
C ALA A 11 -8.29 13.12 1.60
N MET A 12 -8.66 12.88 2.87
CA MET A 12 -9.02 11.54 3.36
C MET A 12 -10.12 10.87 2.53
N THR A 13 -11.07 11.65 2.01
CA THR A 13 -12.18 11.18 1.16
C THR A 13 -11.73 10.67 -0.21
N ALA A 14 -10.48 10.91 -0.60
CA ALA A 14 -9.91 10.37 -1.85
C ALA A 14 -9.49 8.89 -1.72
N LEU A 15 -9.40 8.33 -0.50
CA LEU A 15 -9.08 6.92 -0.31
C LEU A 15 -10.31 6.04 -0.55
N SER A 16 -10.12 4.97 -1.30
CA SER A 16 -11.16 3.95 -1.53
C SER A 16 -10.92 2.67 -0.73
N ALA A 17 -9.68 2.40 -0.31
CA ALA A 17 -9.30 1.22 0.46
C ALA A 17 -7.93 1.41 1.14
N LEU A 18 -7.64 0.58 2.14
CA LEU A 18 -6.28 0.29 2.58
C LEU A 18 -5.83 -1.06 2.00
N ALA A 19 -4.53 -1.25 1.82
CA ALA A 19 -3.98 -2.50 1.33
C ALA A 19 -2.72 -2.92 2.11
N THR A 20 -2.56 -4.21 2.33
CA THR A 20 -1.38 -4.83 2.95
C THR A 20 -1.11 -6.20 2.34
N ALA A 21 0.06 -6.80 2.63
CA ALA A 21 0.39 -8.15 2.17
C ALA A 21 -0.14 -9.25 3.12
N SER A 22 -0.31 -10.47 2.63
CA SER A 22 -0.71 -11.65 3.43
C SER A 22 0.16 -11.90 4.67
N LEU A 23 1.46 -11.55 4.63
CA LEU A 23 2.34 -11.58 5.80
C LEU A 23 1.82 -10.75 7.00
N LYS A 24 0.99 -9.73 6.74
CA LYS A 24 0.42 -8.83 7.75
C LYS A 24 -1.09 -9.03 7.94
N GLN A 25 -1.64 -10.17 7.52
CA GLN A 25 -3.09 -10.45 7.66
C GLN A 25 -3.56 -10.48 9.13
N ASP A 26 -2.67 -10.80 10.06
CA ASP A 26 -2.97 -10.85 11.51
C ASP A 26 -2.61 -9.55 12.25
N GLU A 27 -2.16 -8.52 11.53
CA GLU A 27 -1.79 -7.22 12.10
C GLU A 27 -3.04 -6.41 12.46
N GLN A 28 -3.56 -6.60 13.68
CA GLN A 28 -4.81 -5.98 14.13
C GLN A 28 -4.84 -4.44 13.96
N ALA A 29 -3.70 -3.77 14.12
CA ALA A 29 -3.60 -2.32 13.98
C ALA A 29 -4.01 -1.82 12.58
N ILE A 30 -3.69 -2.57 11.51
CA ILE A 30 -4.08 -2.21 10.14
C ILE A 30 -5.60 -2.29 9.97
N PHE A 31 -6.22 -3.34 10.49
CA PHE A 31 -7.67 -3.53 10.39
C PHE A 31 -8.45 -2.57 11.30
N SER A 32 -7.90 -2.21 12.46
CA SER A 32 -8.45 -1.13 13.28
C SER A 32 -8.44 0.21 12.55
N ALA A 33 -7.33 0.57 11.89
CA ALA A 33 -7.26 1.77 11.07
C ALA A 33 -8.28 1.75 9.91
N GLY A 34 -8.46 0.61 9.25
CA GLY A 34 -9.51 0.45 8.23
C GLY A 34 -10.92 0.71 8.78
N ARG A 35 -11.25 0.13 9.95
CA ARG A 35 -12.55 0.37 10.61
C ARG A 35 -12.75 1.81 11.03
N GLU A 36 -11.75 2.45 11.65
CA GLU A 36 -11.79 3.84 12.07
C GLU A 36 -12.01 4.80 10.90
N LEU A 37 -11.41 4.47 9.74
CA LEU A 37 -11.56 5.25 8.51
C LEU A 37 -12.80 4.86 7.68
N ALA A 38 -13.57 3.86 8.11
CA ALA A 38 -14.66 3.25 7.35
C ALA A 38 -14.23 2.79 5.94
N LEU A 39 -13.01 2.27 5.81
CA LEU A 39 -12.43 1.77 4.55
C LEU A 39 -12.26 0.25 4.59
N PRO A 40 -12.50 -0.45 3.46
CA PRO A 40 -12.10 -1.85 3.35
C PRO A 40 -10.57 -1.98 3.44
N VAL A 41 -10.12 -3.09 4.03
CA VAL A 41 -8.71 -3.49 4.05
C VAL A 41 -8.54 -4.70 3.13
N ILE A 42 -7.75 -4.51 2.08
CA ILE A 42 -7.44 -5.54 1.10
C ILE A 42 -6.14 -6.24 1.53
N VAL A 43 -6.22 -7.54 1.76
CA VAL A 43 -5.03 -8.39 1.92
C VAL A 43 -4.63 -8.88 0.53
N VAL A 44 -3.45 -8.47 0.09
CA VAL A 44 -2.89 -8.82 -1.22
C VAL A 44 -2.11 -10.12 -1.10
N GLU A 45 -2.54 -11.11 -1.87
CA GLU A 45 -1.88 -12.41 -1.98
C GLU A 45 -0.46 -12.30 -2.56
N ASP A 46 0.40 -13.23 -2.15
CA ASP A 46 1.82 -13.22 -2.47
C ASP A 46 2.12 -13.11 -3.97
N ASP A 47 1.35 -13.79 -4.83
CA ASP A 47 1.55 -13.73 -6.28
C ASP A 47 1.25 -12.34 -6.85
N ALA A 48 0.16 -11.71 -6.38
CA ALA A 48 -0.20 -10.35 -6.79
C ALA A 48 0.81 -9.32 -6.26
N LEU A 49 1.29 -9.52 -5.03
CA LEU A 49 2.33 -8.70 -4.42
C LEU A 49 3.63 -8.78 -5.23
N ARG A 50 4.08 -10.00 -5.58
CA ARG A 50 5.27 -10.24 -6.41
C ARG A 50 5.12 -9.62 -7.80
N ALA A 51 3.97 -9.79 -8.45
CA ALA A 51 3.71 -9.20 -9.76
C ALA A 51 3.78 -7.67 -9.75
N ALA A 52 3.35 -7.03 -8.65
CA ALA A 52 3.45 -5.57 -8.49
C ALA A 52 4.85 -5.08 -8.08
N SER A 53 5.70 -5.96 -7.53
CA SER A 53 6.94 -5.58 -6.84
C SER A 53 7.99 -4.91 -7.73
N SER A 54 8.02 -5.25 -9.02
CA SER A 54 8.96 -4.62 -9.98
C SER A 54 8.66 -3.14 -10.25
N ARG A 55 7.45 -2.67 -9.91
CA ARG A 55 7.00 -1.27 -10.08
C ARG A 55 7.16 -0.44 -8.80
N ALA A 56 7.64 -1.03 -7.71
CA ALA A 56 7.97 -0.30 -6.50
C ALA A 56 9.13 0.70 -6.75
N ILE A 57 9.09 1.83 -6.06
CA ILE A 57 10.10 2.90 -6.17
C ILE A 57 11.13 2.73 -5.04
N SER A 58 10.66 2.47 -3.82
CA SER A 58 11.49 2.34 -2.64
C SER A 58 12.08 0.94 -2.52
N ARG A 59 13.25 0.86 -1.89
CA ARG A 59 13.92 -0.43 -1.61
C ARG A 59 14.23 -0.56 -0.12
N SER A 60 13.95 -1.73 0.42
CA SER A 60 14.19 -2.09 1.82
C SER A 60 14.67 -3.52 1.91
N SER A 61 15.85 -3.72 2.51
CA SER A 61 16.39 -5.06 2.79
C SER A 61 15.42 -5.88 3.64
N LEU A 62 14.85 -5.27 4.68
CA LEU A 62 13.88 -5.91 5.56
C LEU A 62 12.60 -6.36 4.82
N SER A 63 12.04 -5.50 3.95
CA SER A 63 10.90 -5.90 3.12
C SER A 63 11.27 -7.02 2.15
N GLN A 64 12.47 -6.96 1.57
CA GLN A 64 12.93 -7.97 0.63
C GLN A 64 13.13 -9.33 1.30
N GLU A 65 13.69 -9.35 2.50
CA GLU A 65 13.96 -10.55 3.29
C GLU A 65 12.67 -11.20 3.80
N HIS A 66 11.75 -10.41 4.36
CA HIS A 66 10.55 -10.95 5.00
C HIS A 66 9.36 -11.17 4.05
N ALA A 67 9.25 -10.37 2.99
CA ALA A 67 8.07 -10.37 2.11
C ALA A 67 8.41 -10.57 0.63
N GLY A 68 9.69 -10.78 0.28
CA GLY A 68 10.10 -11.01 -1.11
C GLY A 68 9.91 -9.81 -2.04
N THR A 69 9.67 -8.62 -1.49
CA THR A 69 9.40 -7.38 -2.24
C THR A 69 10.27 -6.23 -1.75
N PRO A 70 10.77 -5.34 -2.63
CA PRO A 70 11.58 -4.20 -2.19
C PRO A 70 10.79 -3.21 -1.30
N SER A 71 9.45 -3.21 -1.38
CA SER A 71 8.59 -2.38 -0.54
C SER A 71 7.18 -2.96 -0.42
N VAL A 72 6.81 -3.43 0.78
CA VAL A 72 5.49 -4.03 1.04
C VAL A 72 4.35 -3.03 0.80
N SER A 73 4.47 -1.80 1.29
CA SER A 73 3.40 -0.79 1.17
C SER A 73 3.16 -0.38 -0.28
N GLU A 74 4.22 -0.18 -1.06
CA GLU A 74 4.10 0.17 -2.48
C GLU A 74 3.55 -0.98 -3.32
N ALA A 75 4.07 -2.20 -3.15
CA ALA A 75 3.60 -3.36 -3.89
C ALA A 75 2.12 -3.67 -3.55
N SER A 76 1.73 -3.57 -2.28
CA SER A 76 0.34 -3.79 -1.84
C SER A 76 -0.61 -2.74 -2.45
N ALA A 77 -0.25 -1.45 -2.40
CA ALA A 77 -1.06 -0.39 -2.98
C ALA A 77 -1.22 -0.58 -4.50
N LEU A 78 -0.14 -0.89 -5.21
CA LEU A 78 -0.14 -1.13 -6.65
C LEU A 78 -0.93 -2.37 -7.08
N ALA A 79 -0.88 -3.44 -6.28
CA ALA A 79 -1.64 -4.66 -6.57
C ALA A 79 -3.14 -4.44 -6.31
N ALA A 80 -3.49 -3.81 -5.19
CA ALA A 80 -4.88 -3.52 -4.84
C ALA A 80 -5.54 -2.50 -5.79
N ALA A 81 -4.80 -1.49 -6.26
CA ALA A 81 -5.28 -0.52 -7.25
C ALA A 81 -5.43 -1.12 -8.67
N GLY A 82 -4.92 -2.33 -8.89
CA GLY A 82 -5.17 -3.11 -10.10
C GLY A 82 -4.26 -2.80 -11.29
N LYS A 83 -4.67 -3.30 -12.47
CA LYS A 83 -3.93 -3.13 -13.72
C LYS A 83 -3.83 -1.65 -14.07
N GLY A 84 -2.66 -1.23 -14.57
CA GLY A 84 -2.42 0.16 -14.94
C GLY A 84 -2.15 1.10 -13.77
N ALA A 85 -2.30 0.65 -12.52
CA ALA A 85 -2.08 1.47 -11.34
C ALA A 85 -0.67 2.07 -11.28
N LYS A 86 -0.58 3.26 -10.68
CA LYS A 86 0.65 4.03 -10.54
C LYS A 86 0.81 4.53 -9.11
N LEU A 87 2.04 4.52 -8.60
CA LEU A 87 2.38 5.19 -7.36
C LEU A 87 2.40 6.71 -7.58
N LEU A 88 1.90 7.46 -6.61
CA LEU A 88 2.02 8.93 -6.61
C LEU A 88 3.41 9.41 -6.15
N GLY A 89 4.22 8.51 -5.58
CA GLY A 89 5.58 8.77 -5.14
C GLY A 89 6.16 7.59 -4.36
N PRO A 90 7.41 7.72 -3.84
CA PRO A 90 7.97 6.74 -2.92
C PRO A 90 7.14 6.70 -1.62
N ARG A 91 7.16 5.57 -0.93
CA ARG A 91 6.50 5.42 0.37
C ARG A 91 6.95 6.49 1.36
N ILE A 92 6.01 6.95 2.17
CA ILE A 92 6.27 7.79 3.34
C ILE A 92 6.54 6.89 4.54
N VAL A 93 7.57 7.21 5.31
CA VAL A 93 7.92 6.54 6.57
C VAL A 93 7.63 7.50 7.71
N LEU A 94 6.81 7.06 8.67
CA LEU A 94 6.48 7.80 9.89
C LEU A 94 6.62 6.87 11.09
N GLY A 95 7.72 7.02 11.83
CA GLY A 95 8.07 6.08 12.90
C GLY A 95 8.17 4.64 12.38
N PRO A 96 7.47 3.66 12.98
CA PRO A 96 7.49 2.27 12.53
C PRO A 96 6.56 2.00 11.34
N VAL A 97 5.79 2.98 10.88
CA VAL A 97 4.76 2.80 9.85
C VAL A 97 5.28 3.30 8.51
N THR A 98 4.97 2.57 7.44
CA THR A 98 5.15 3.04 6.06
C THR A 98 3.83 3.03 5.32
N CYS A 99 3.56 4.06 4.53
CA CYS A 99 2.39 4.15 3.67
C CYS A 99 2.81 4.56 2.26
N ALA A 100 2.15 4.03 1.24
CA ALA A 100 2.29 4.47 -0.14
C ALA A 100 0.90 4.70 -0.73
N ILE A 101 0.78 5.65 -1.64
CA ILE A 101 -0.47 5.93 -2.35
C ILE A 101 -0.32 5.48 -3.79
N ALA A 102 -1.26 4.66 -4.23
CA ALA A 102 -1.43 4.31 -5.64
C ALA A 102 -2.80 4.77 -6.13
N ILE A 103 -2.86 5.20 -7.38
CA ILE A 103 -4.10 5.44 -8.09
C ILE A 103 -4.30 4.34 -9.13
N SER A 104 -5.54 3.93 -9.36
CA SER A 104 -5.86 3.07 -10.50
C SER A 104 -5.45 3.79 -11.79
N GLY A 105 -4.88 3.05 -12.74
CA GLY A 105 -4.72 3.58 -14.09
C GLY A 105 -5.99 3.24 -14.81
N ASP A 106 -6.93 4.18 -14.85
CA ASP A 106 -8.24 4.11 -15.52
C ASP A 106 -8.63 2.73 -16.07
N ALA A 107 -9.56 2.07 -15.39
CA ALA A 107 -10.38 1.08 -16.09
C ALA A 107 -11.29 1.87 -17.05
N ALA A 108 -11.02 1.75 -18.34
CA ALA A 108 -12.07 1.95 -19.34
C ALA A 108 -13.22 0.98 -19.09
#